data_AF-A0A4P9Z4M4-F1
#
_entry.id   AF-A0A4P9Z4M4-F1
#
_cell.length_a   1.000
_cell.length_b   1.000
_cell.length_c   1.000
_cell.angle_alpha   90.00
_cell.angle_beta   90.00
_cell.angle_gamma   90.00
#
_symmetry.space_group_name_H-M   'P 1'
#
loop_
_entity.id
_entity.type
_entity.pdbx_description
1 polymer ?
#
loop_
_entity_poly.entity_id
_entity_poly.type
_entity_poly.pdbx_seq_one_letter_code
_entity_poly.pdbx_strand_id
1 'polypeptide(L)'
;MGGDLRAIQRRSKGVHLQLILVVMLLMVFLRNTFCSIKLLVKSPRKLAHWGCFISTFAGIVYLCCFALPHHLPGGPSCNKVIWGAVSGLCVSTMSTNSILLERAYLANQRNKWFLLAGILLIVPAPMLLVVTYLHVTPTFNPSSGCYITFNVLFPYFRLLIDLPPNMVFSAAFSIVIYRQYKRFGDRCWKRLAREGMVTMVFVVMSNFTCMVCNVLNVFGEATDVLFIVDWWITTTLLVESTRRIYSSRRRATTTTRDSSSTALRTQDIRGSIEQSTVSIPAEGT
;
A
#
# COMPACT_ATOMS: atom_id res chain seq x y z
N MET A 1 22.47 -45.49 6.13
CA MET A 1 21.57 -45.22 4.99
C MET A 1 20.24 -44.52 5.33
N GLY A 2 19.71 -44.55 6.56
CA GLY A 2 18.46 -43.85 6.89
C GLY A 2 18.54 -42.31 7.05
N GLY A 3 19.76 -41.74 7.12
CA GLY A 3 19.97 -40.30 7.28
C GLY A 3 19.59 -39.47 6.05
N ASP A 4 19.86 -39.99 4.85
CA ASP A 4 19.67 -39.24 3.61
C ASP A 4 18.19 -39.02 3.25
N LEU A 5 17.33 -40.01 3.54
CA LEU A 5 15.90 -39.91 3.24
C LEU A 5 15.22 -38.80 4.04
N ARG A 6 15.55 -38.67 5.34
CA ARG A 6 15.00 -37.61 6.20
C ARG A 6 15.46 -36.22 5.75
N ALA A 7 16.70 -36.11 5.28
CA ALA A 7 17.23 -34.86 4.72
C ALA A 7 16.47 -34.46 3.45
N ILE A 8 16.27 -35.39 2.51
CA ILE A 8 15.52 -35.15 1.27
C ILE A 8 14.06 -34.76 1.57
N GLN A 9 13.40 -35.45 2.52
CA GLN A 9 12.03 -35.13 2.92
C GLN A 9 11.90 -33.73 3.53
N ARG A 10 12.84 -33.29 4.38
CA ARG A 10 12.83 -31.93 4.94
C ARG A 10 13.00 -30.87 3.87
N ARG A 11 13.93 -31.06 2.93
CA ARG A 11 14.15 -30.14 1.79
C ARG A 11 12.90 -30.03 0.92
N SER A 12 12.27 -31.16 0.61
CA SER A 12 11.04 -31.19 -0.18
C SER A 12 9.92 -30.39 0.49
N LYS A 13 9.68 -30.57 1.80
CA LYS A 13 8.64 -29.82 2.52
C LYS A 13 8.86 -28.30 2.48
N GLY A 14 10.09 -27.83 2.67
CA GLY A 14 10.42 -26.40 2.62
C GLY A 14 10.13 -25.80 1.24
N VAL A 15 10.58 -26.47 0.18
CA VAL A 15 10.37 -26.02 -1.21
C VAL A 15 8.88 -25.97 -1.56
N HIS A 16 8.09 -26.99 -1.18
CA HIS A 16 6.65 -26.99 -1.44
C HIS A 16 5.93 -25.85 -0.71
N LEU A 17 6.28 -25.59 0.55
CA LEU A 17 5.70 -24.50 1.32
C LEU A 17 6.05 -23.13 0.71
N GLN A 18 7.31 -22.93 0.31
CA GLN A 18 7.74 -21.71 -0.37
C GLN A 18 7.00 -21.52 -1.70
N LEU A 19 6.84 -22.58 -2.50
CA LEU A 19 6.10 -22.52 -3.76
C LEU A 19 4.62 -22.13 -3.54
N ILE A 20 3.97 -22.74 -2.55
CA ILE A 20 2.58 -22.40 -2.18
C ILE A 20 2.48 -20.92 -1.79
N LEU A 21 3.42 -20.41 -0.97
CA LEU A 21 3.47 -18.99 -0.60
C LEU A 21 3.67 -18.09 -1.82
N VAL A 22 4.61 -18.41 -2.71
CA VAL A 22 4.88 -17.64 -3.94
C VAL A 22 3.65 -17.57 -4.84
N VAL A 23 2.93 -18.69 -5.01
CA VAL A 23 1.70 -18.73 -5.81
C VAL A 23 0.58 -17.90 -5.16
N MET A 24 0.39 -18.00 -3.84
CA MET A 24 -0.59 -17.19 -3.14
C MET A 24 -0.29 -15.68 -3.26
N LEU A 25 0.98 -15.30 -3.08
CA LEU A 25 1.44 -13.92 -3.24
C LEU A 25 1.16 -13.42 -4.66
N LEU A 26 1.46 -14.23 -5.68
CA LEU A 26 1.23 -13.87 -7.08
C LEU A 26 -0.26 -13.62 -7.34
N MET A 27 -1.15 -14.49 -6.85
CA MET A 27 -2.59 -14.31 -6.99
C MET A 27 -3.08 -13.00 -6.37
N VAL A 28 -2.53 -12.62 -5.20
CA VAL A 28 -2.89 -11.34 -4.57
C VAL A 28 -2.31 -10.15 -5.34
N PHE A 29 -1.05 -10.22 -5.81
CA PHE A 29 -0.45 -9.17 -6.63
C PHE A 29 -1.19 -8.98 -7.96
N LEU A 30 -1.66 -10.06 -8.60
CA LEU A 30 -2.50 -10.01 -9.80
C LEU A 30 -3.83 -9.31 -9.50
N ARG A 31 -4.53 -9.71 -8.44
CA ARG A 31 -5.78 -9.07 -7.99
C ARG A 31 -5.58 -7.58 -7.72
N ASN A 32 -4.52 -7.23 -7.00
CA ASN A 32 -4.20 -5.85 -6.63
C ASN A 32 -3.85 -5.03 -7.88
N THR A 33 -3.05 -5.56 -8.80
CA THR A 33 -2.71 -4.90 -10.07
C THR A 33 -3.95 -4.64 -10.90
N PHE A 34 -4.85 -5.63 -11.03
CA PHE A 34 -6.10 -5.46 -11.75
C PHE A 34 -6.99 -4.36 -11.14
N CYS A 35 -7.06 -4.30 -9.80
CA CYS A 35 -7.77 -3.22 -9.11
C CYS A 35 -7.11 -1.85 -9.35
N SER A 36 -5.78 -1.78 -9.27
CA SER A 36 -5.01 -0.56 -9.53
C SER A 36 -5.20 -0.06 -10.97
N ILE A 37 -5.16 -0.95 -11.97
CA ILE A 37 -5.42 -0.60 -13.37
C ILE A 37 -6.83 -0.02 -13.53
N LYS A 38 -7.85 -0.64 -12.92
CA LYS A 38 -9.23 -0.11 -12.96
C LYS A 38 -9.35 1.28 -12.36
N LEU A 39 -8.59 1.59 -11.29
CA LEU A 39 -8.55 2.93 -10.69
C LEU A 39 -7.78 3.92 -11.59
N LEU A 40 -6.70 3.46 -12.19
CA LEU A 40 -5.83 4.25 -13.07
C LEU A 40 -6.56 4.69 -14.33
N VAL A 41 -7.24 3.76 -15.03
CA VAL A 41 -8.04 4.05 -16.24
C VAL A 41 -9.12 5.08 -15.95
N LYS A 42 -9.77 5.01 -14.79
CA LYS A 42 -10.83 5.95 -14.41
C LYS A 42 -10.32 7.33 -13.98
N SER A 43 -9.04 7.44 -13.61
CA SER A 43 -8.48 8.67 -13.06
C SER A 43 -6.94 8.70 -13.15
N PRO A 44 -6.39 8.91 -14.35
CA PRO A 44 -4.95 8.78 -14.62
C PRO A 44 -4.10 9.91 -14.02
N ARG A 45 -4.72 11.04 -13.63
CA ARG A 45 -4.01 12.20 -13.07
C ARG A 45 -3.70 12.10 -11.57
N LYS A 46 -4.02 10.98 -10.92
CA LYS A 46 -3.79 10.80 -9.47
C LYS A 46 -2.53 9.97 -9.23
N LEU A 47 -1.52 10.58 -8.60
CA LEU A 47 -0.24 9.92 -8.29
C LEU A 47 -0.44 8.66 -7.44
N ALA A 48 -1.37 8.68 -6.49
CA ALA A 48 -1.70 7.50 -5.70
C ALA A 48 -2.04 6.24 -6.54
N HIS A 49 -2.73 6.40 -7.68
CA HIS A 49 -3.08 5.26 -8.54
C HIS A 49 -1.85 4.71 -9.25
N TRP A 50 -0.95 5.58 -9.70
CA TRP A 50 0.32 5.19 -10.29
C TRP A 50 1.22 4.49 -9.28
N GLY A 51 1.36 5.02 -8.06
CA GLY A 51 2.15 4.40 -7.01
C GLY A 51 1.64 2.99 -6.66
N CYS A 52 0.32 2.82 -6.53
CA CYS A 52 -0.27 1.51 -6.28
C CYS A 52 -0.01 0.54 -7.44
N PHE A 53 -0.13 0.99 -8.69
CA PHE A 53 0.14 0.16 -9.86
C PHE A 53 1.61 -0.25 -9.96
N ILE A 54 2.54 0.70 -9.80
CA ILE A 54 3.99 0.46 -9.87
C ILE A 54 4.41 -0.54 -8.79
N SER A 55 3.95 -0.35 -7.55
CA SER A 55 4.26 -1.27 -6.43
C SER A 55 3.72 -2.69 -6.70
N THR A 56 2.47 -2.82 -7.16
CA THR A 56 1.90 -4.15 -7.44
C THR A 56 2.55 -4.82 -8.65
N PHE A 57 2.86 -4.04 -9.69
CA PHE A 57 3.49 -4.54 -10.90
C PHE A 57 4.92 -5.00 -10.65
N ALA A 58 5.69 -4.28 -9.84
CA ALA A 58 7.01 -4.71 -9.40
C ALA A 58 6.96 -6.07 -8.68
N GLY A 59 5.92 -6.32 -7.87
CA GLY A 59 5.66 -7.61 -7.24
C GLY A 59 5.41 -8.74 -8.24
N ILE A 60 4.60 -8.49 -9.27
CA ILE A 60 4.35 -9.47 -10.35
C ILE A 60 5.66 -9.78 -11.09
N VAL A 61 6.42 -8.75 -11.47
CA VAL A 61 7.70 -8.93 -12.19
C VAL A 61 8.66 -9.76 -11.33
N TYR A 62 8.79 -9.43 -10.05
CA TYR A 62 9.61 -10.21 -9.12
C TYR A 62 9.17 -11.70 -9.08
N LEU A 63 7.88 -11.95 -8.85
CA LEU A 63 7.36 -13.31 -8.69
C LEU A 63 7.43 -14.13 -9.97
N CYS A 64 7.05 -13.57 -11.12
CA CYS A 64 7.02 -14.26 -12.40
C CYS A 64 8.41 -14.43 -13.04
N CYS A 65 9.28 -13.44 -12.93
CA CYS A 65 10.59 -13.47 -13.61
C CYS A 65 11.71 -14.06 -12.73
N PHE A 66 11.56 -14.04 -11.40
CA PHE A 66 12.63 -14.45 -10.49
C PHE A 66 12.19 -15.57 -9.54
N ALA A 67 11.14 -15.37 -8.74
CA ALA A 67 10.79 -16.31 -7.68
C ALA A 67 10.23 -17.66 -8.20
N LEU A 68 9.26 -17.64 -9.13
CA LEU A 68 8.71 -18.85 -9.72
C LEU A 68 9.74 -19.63 -10.55
N PRO A 69 10.50 -19.00 -11.48
CA PRO A 69 11.50 -19.72 -12.25
C PRO A 69 12.61 -20.32 -11.40
N HIS A 70 12.90 -19.76 -10.21
CA HIS A 70 13.91 -20.31 -9.29
C HIS A 70 13.60 -21.75 -8.86
N HIS A 71 12.33 -22.15 -8.86
CA HIS A 71 11.91 -23.52 -8.52
C HIS A 71 11.99 -24.49 -9.72
N LEU A 72 12.25 -24.00 -10.94
CA LEU A 72 12.37 -24.82 -12.14
C LEU A 72 13.83 -25.25 -12.39
N PRO A 73 14.06 -26.43 -12.99
CA PRO A 73 15.40 -26.81 -13.43
C PRO A 73 15.91 -25.81 -14.47
N GLY A 74 17.10 -25.22 -14.23
CA GLY A 74 17.65 -24.15 -15.07
C GLY A 74 17.16 -22.74 -14.71
N GLY A 75 16.52 -22.56 -13.55
CA GLY A 75 16.09 -21.26 -13.05
C GLY A 75 17.21 -20.24 -12.82
N PRO A 76 16.86 -18.97 -12.53
CA PRO A 76 17.82 -17.92 -12.21
C PRO A 76 18.67 -18.28 -10.98
N SER A 77 19.94 -17.86 -11.02
CA SER A 77 20.84 -18.01 -9.88
C SER A 77 20.30 -17.27 -8.66
N CYS A 78 20.62 -17.77 -7.46
CA CYS A 78 20.22 -17.18 -6.19
C CYS A 78 20.54 -15.66 -6.13
N ASN A 79 21.69 -15.26 -6.67
CA ASN A 79 22.06 -13.85 -6.79
C ASN A 79 21.00 -13.03 -7.56
N LYS A 80 20.56 -13.50 -8.75
CA LYS A 80 19.54 -12.80 -9.55
C LYS A 80 18.20 -12.71 -8.82
N VAL A 81 17.82 -13.74 -8.08
CA VAL A 81 16.58 -13.75 -7.28
C VAL A 81 16.63 -12.68 -6.18
N ILE A 82 17.75 -12.63 -5.44
CA ILE A 82 17.99 -11.61 -4.41
C ILE A 82 17.95 -10.20 -5.01
N TRP A 83 18.62 -9.99 -6.15
CA TRP A 83 18.57 -8.71 -6.87
C TRP A 83 17.16 -8.31 -7.30
N GLY A 84 16.39 -9.26 -7.83
CA GLY A 84 14.98 -9.05 -8.15
C GLY A 84 14.16 -8.67 -6.93
N ALA A 85 14.39 -9.32 -5.79
CA ALA A 85 13.67 -9.05 -4.54
C ALA A 85 13.98 -7.64 -4.02
N VAL A 86 15.26 -7.28 -3.90
CA VAL A 86 15.69 -6.00 -3.33
C VAL A 86 15.28 -4.83 -4.23
N SER A 87 15.39 -4.97 -5.55
CA SER A 87 14.91 -3.96 -6.51
C SER A 87 13.39 -3.77 -6.44
N GLY A 88 12.62 -4.86 -6.41
CA GLY A 88 11.17 -4.82 -6.23
C GLY A 88 10.75 -4.15 -4.93
N LEU A 89 11.41 -4.50 -3.82
CA LEU A 89 11.20 -3.87 -2.51
C LEU A 89 11.51 -2.38 -2.54
N CYS A 90 12.64 -1.96 -3.11
CA CYS A 90 13.00 -0.55 -3.21
C CYS A 90 11.96 0.26 -3.99
N VAL A 91 11.54 -0.23 -5.16
CA VAL A 91 10.50 0.42 -5.99
C VAL A 91 9.18 0.52 -5.23
N SER A 92 8.81 -0.54 -4.52
CA SER A 92 7.60 -0.57 -3.70
C SER A 92 7.66 0.41 -2.53
N THR A 93 8.77 0.48 -1.80
CA THR A 93 8.98 1.40 -0.68
C THR A 93 8.89 2.85 -1.16
N MET A 94 9.56 3.19 -2.27
CA MET A 94 9.48 4.54 -2.85
C MET A 94 8.05 4.90 -3.26
N SER A 95 7.34 3.95 -3.89
CA SER A 95 5.94 4.14 -4.29
C SER A 95 5.02 4.34 -3.08
N THR A 96 5.20 3.52 -2.04
CA THR A 96 4.46 3.61 -0.78
C THR A 96 4.69 4.94 -0.08
N ASN A 97 5.95 5.34 0.10
CA ASN A 97 6.29 6.61 0.73
C ASN A 97 5.77 7.81 -0.07
N SER A 98 5.77 7.72 -1.41
CA SER A 98 5.19 8.75 -2.27
C SER A 98 3.67 8.88 -2.07
N ILE A 99 2.95 7.76 -1.95
CA ILE A 99 1.51 7.77 -1.66
C ILE A 99 1.24 8.37 -0.27
N LEU A 100 1.98 7.95 0.75
CA LEU A 100 1.83 8.46 2.11
C LEU A 100 2.13 9.96 2.16
N LEU A 101 3.17 10.41 1.47
CA LEU A 101 3.51 11.82 1.34
C LEU A 101 2.40 12.63 0.66
N GLU A 102 1.84 12.15 -0.47
CA GLU A 102 0.71 12.82 -1.14
C GLU A 102 -0.46 13.01 -0.16
N ARG A 103 -0.78 11.97 0.61
CA ARG A 103 -1.90 11.99 1.57
C ARG A 103 -1.63 12.92 2.74
N ALA A 104 -0.43 12.85 3.32
CA ALA A 104 -0.03 13.70 4.43
C ALA A 104 0.05 15.18 4.00
N TYR A 105 0.51 15.46 2.78
CA TYR A 105 0.53 16.80 2.19
C TYR A 105 -0.90 17.36 2.02
N LEU A 106 -1.82 16.56 1.49
CA LEU A 106 -3.22 16.96 1.36
C LEU A 106 -3.91 17.17 2.72
N ALA A 107 -3.59 16.34 3.72
CA ALA A 107 -4.13 16.45 5.06
C ALA A 107 -3.63 17.69 5.82
N ASN A 108 -2.39 18.11 5.55
CA ASN A 108 -1.76 19.30 6.14
C ASN A 108 -1.94 20.57 5.28
N GLN A 109 -3.11 20.72 4.65
CA GLN A 109 -3.48 21.92 3.89
C GLN A 109 -2.46 22.35 2.83
N ARG A 110 -1.74 21.40 2.20
CA ARG A 110 -0.77 21.67 1.13
C ARG A 110 0.44 22.51 1.56
N ASN A 111 0.91 22.34 2.80
CA ASN A 111 2.16 22.98 3.24
C ASN A 111 3.38 22.48 2.43
N LYS A 112 4.03 23.38 1.68
CA LYS A 112 5.19 23.08 0.82
C LYS A 112 6.40 22.55 1.60
N TRP A 113 6.60 23.00 2.85
CA TRP A 113 7.70 22.53 3.69
C TRP A 113 7.60 21.04 4.00
N PHE A 114 6.38 20.55 4.22
CA PHE A 114 6.14 19.13 4.46
C PHE A 114 6.45 18.28 3.22
N LEU A 115 6.15 18.80 2.02
CA LEU A 115 6.48 18.14 0.75
C LEU A 115 8.00 18.05 0.57
N LEU A 116 8.73 19.14 0.81
CA LEU A 116 10.18 19.18 0.69
C LEU A 116 10.84 18.21 1.67
N ALA A 117 10.42 18.24 2.95
CA ALA A 117 10.92 17.32 3.97
C ALA A 117 10.63 15.86 3.60
N GLY A 118 9.43 15.56 3.11
CA GLY A 118 9.07 14.22 2.66
C GLY A 118 9.89 13.72 1.48
N ILE A 119 10.16 14.56 0.48
CA ILE A 119 11.02 14.20 -0.65
C ILE A 119 12.43 13.91 -0.15
N LEU A 120 12.99 14.76 0.71
CA LEU A 120 14.31 14.57 1.30
C LEU A 120 14.43 13.25 2.06
N LEU A 121 13.36 12.80 2.71
CA LEU A 121 13.31 11.50 3.41
C LEU A 121 13.17 10.30 2.46
N ILE A 122 12.66 10.47 1.24
CA ILE A 122 12.51 9.39 0.25
C ILE A 122 13.79 9.19 -0.57
N VAL A 123 14.55 10.26 -0.82
CA VAL A 123 15.79 10.25 -1.61
C VAL A 123 16.82 9.20 -1.16
N PRO A 124 16.99 8.89 0.14
CA PRO A 124 17.91 7.84 0.57
C PRO A 124 17.49 6.42 0.21
N ALA A 125 16.23 6.14 -0.17
CA ALA A 125 15.76 4.78 -0.39
C ALA A 125 16.57 3.97 -1.42
N PRO A 126 17.00 4.53 -2.58
CA PRO A 126 17.86 3.82 -3.52
C PRO A 126 19.25 3.45 -2.96
N MET A 127 19.72 4.10 -1.87
CA MET A 127 20.97 3.72 -1.23
C MET A 127 20.90 2.30 -0.66
N LEU A 128 19.71 1.77 -0.36
CA LEU A 128 19.53 0.36 0.00
C LEU A 128 20.02 -0.58 -1.10
N LEU A 129 19.81 -0.25 -2.38
CA LEU A 129 20.29 -1.07 -3.50
C LEU A 129 21.82 -1.08 -3.55
N VAL A 130 22.44 0.10 -3.38
CA VAL A 130 23.90 0.24 -3.41
C VAL A 130 24.54 -0.49 -2.23
N VAL A 131 24.02 -0.32 -1.01
CA VAL A 131 24.55 -1.00 0.18
C VAL A 131 24.36 -2.51 0.09
N THR A 132 23.20 -2.97 -0.39
CA THR A 132 22.99 -4.39 -0.67
C THR A 132 24.04 -4.90 -1.66
N TYR A 133 24.36 -4.12 -2.70
CA TYR A 133 25.31 -4.52 -3.73
C TYR A 133 26.71 -4.76 -3.20
N LEU A 134 27.15 -3.88 -2.29
CA LEU A 134 28.50 -3.92 -1.75
C LEU A 134 28.67 -4.94 -0.61
N HIS A 135 27.60 -5.27 0.12
CA HIS A 135 27.72 -6.00 1.39
C HIS A 135 26.98 -7.33 1.48
N VAL A 136 26.16 -7.69 0.48
CA VAL A 136 25.41 -8.96 0.51
C VAL A 136 26.13 -10.05 -0.26
N THR A 137 26.40 -11.16 0.43
CA THR A 137 26.83 -12.41 -0.20
C THR A 137 25.64 -13.38 -0.30
N PRO A 138 25.21 -13.77 -1.50
CA PRO A 138 24.13 -14.73 -1.67
C PRO A 138 24.61 -16.13 -1.28
N THR A 139 23.91 -16.78 -0.34
CA THR A 139 24.23 -18.14 0.11
C THR A 139 23.05 -19.07 -0.15
N PHE A 140 23.33 -20.31 -0.56
CA PHE A 140 22.29 -21.32 -0.78
C PHE A 140 22.27 -22.29 0.41
N ASN A 141 21.15 -22.35 1.12
CA ASN A 141 20.91 -23.35 2.16
C ASN A 141 19.92 -24.39 1.62
N PRO A 142 20.22 -25.69 1.66
CA PRO A 142 19.30 -26.71 1.21
C PRO A 142 17.95 -26.73 1.96
N SER A 143 17.89 -26.21 3.19
CA SER A 143 16.68 -26.24 4.03
C SER A 143 15.75 -25.04 3.79
N SER A 144 16.32 -23.85 3.61
CA SER A 144 15.62 -22.57 3.50
C SER A 144 15.66 -21.97 2.07
N GLY A 145 16.40 -22.59 1.15
CA GLY A 145 16.56 -22.15 -0.23
C GLY A 145 17.63 -21.07 -0.37
N CYS A 146 17.40 -20.13 -1.27
CA CYS A 146 18.23 -18.94 -1.43
C CYS A 146 17.94 -17.95 -0.30
N TYR A 147 18.93 -17.64 0.52
CA TYR A 147 18.81 -16.69 1.62
C TYR A 147 19.99 -15.72 1.61
N ILE A 148 19.80 -14.59 2.28
CA ILE A 148 20.83 -13.56 2.33
C ILE A 148 21.56 -13.66 3.66
N THR A 149 22.87 -13.90 3.62
CA THR A 149 23.73 -13.69 4.79
C THR A 149 24.06 -12.21 4.86
N PHE A 150 23.36 -11.49 5.74
CA PHE A 150 23.62 -10.08 5.97
C PHE A 150 24.76 -9.87 6.97
N ASN A 151 25.54 -8.81 6.75
CA ASN A 151 26.28 -8.21 7.84
C ASN A 151 25.27 -7.69 8.89
N VAL A 152 25.60 -7.83 10.17
CA VAL A 152 24.80 -7.35 11.31
C VAL A 152 24.38 -5.89 11.13
N LEU A 153 25.13 -5.07 10.39
CA LEU A 153 24.83 -3.66 10.10
C LEU A 153 23.63 -3.44 9.16
N PHE A 154 23.29 -4.39 8.27
CA PHE A 154 22.29 -4.17 7.22
C PHE A 154 20.85 -3.94 7.76
N PRO A 155 20.33 -4.73 8.72
CA PRO A 155 19.02 -4.47 9.32
C PRO A 155 18.93 -3.09 9.97
N TYR A 156 20.00 -2.63 10.64
CA TYR A 156 20.04 -1.29 11.24
C TYR A 156 20.06 -0.18 10.19
N PHE A 157 20.81 -0.37 9.10
CA PHE A 157 20.84 0.58 8.00
C PHE A 157 19.46 0.71 7.34
N ARG A 158 18.78 -0.42 7.12
CA ARG A 158 17.41 -0.42 6.62
C ARG A 158 16.44 0.26 7.58
N LEU A 159 16.54 -0.04 8.87
CA LEU A 159 15.77 0.66 9.90
C LEU A 159 16.01 2.17 9.82
N LEU A 160 17.26 2.62 9.69
CA LEU A 160 17.60 4.05 9.62
C LEU A 160 17.00 4.74 8.39
N ILE A 161 16.86 4.05 7.27
CA ILE A 161 16.25 4.61 6.05
C ILE A 161 14.72 4.62 6.15
N ASP A 162 14.13 3.53 6.62
CA ASP A 162 12.68 3.37 6.58
C ASP A 162 11.97 3.97 7.81
N LEU A 163 12.64 4.06 8.96
CA LEU A 163 12.04 4.55 10.21
C LEU A 163 11.71 6.05 10.16
N PRO A 164 12.60 6.96 9.73
CA PRO A 164 12.31 8.39 9.69
C PRO A 164 11.06 8.77 8.87
N PRO A 165 10.87 8.33 7.60
CA PRO A 165 9.66 8.65 6.86
C PRO A 165 8.41 8.08 7.54
N ASN A 166 8.45 6.84 8.05
CA ASN A 166 7.32 6.25 8.75
C ASN A 166 6.96 7.00 10.04
N MET A 167 7.95 7.43 10.84
CA MET A 167 7.71 8.24 12.03
C MET A 167 7.10 9.60 11.69
N VAL A 168 7.64 10.30 10.69
CA VAL A 168 7.14 11.61 10.25
C VAL A 168 5.71 11.49 9.73
N PHE A 169 5.41 10.47 8.92
CA PHE A 169 4.05 10.24 8.42
C PHE A 169 3.10 9.84 9.56
N SER A 170 3.51 8.99 10.49
CA SER A 170 2.71 8.62 11.67
C SER A 170 2.35 9.84 12.50
N ALA A 171 3.33 10.69 12.81
CA ALA A 171 3.12 11.92 13.56
C ALA A 171 2.17 12.88 12.82
N ALA A 172 2.38 13.05 11.51
CA ALA A 172 1.53 13.91 10.68
C ALA A 172 0.07 13.43 10.66
N PHE A 173 -0.17 12.12 10.48
CA PHE A 173 -1.51 11.56 10.53
C PHE A 173 -2.12 11.66 11.93
N SER A 174 -1.35 11.38 12.98
CA SER A 174 -1.83 11.49 14.36
C SER A 174 -2.27 12.91 14.72
N ILE A 175 -1.51 13.93 14.29
CA ILE A 175 -1.89 15.35 14.48
C ILE A 175 -3.19 15.67 13.75
N VAL A 176 -3.35 15.18 12.52
CA VAL A 176 -4.59 15.39 11.74
C VAL A 176 -5.77 14.71 12.42
N ILE A 177 -5.61 13.45 12.84
CA ILE A 177 -6.62 12.69 13.56
C ILE A 177 -7.03 13.43 14.83
N TYR A 178 -6.07 13.89 15.62
CA TYR A 178 -6.31 14.65 16.85
C TYR A 178 -7.08 15.96 16.60
N ARG A 179 -6.66 16.75 15.59
CA ARG A 179 -7.36 17.99 15.21
C ARG A 179 -8.79 17.74 14.76
N GLN A 180 -9.01 16.70 13.95
CA GLN A 180 -10.33 16.33 13.48
C GLN A 180 -11.21 15.82 14.62
N TYR A 181 -10.65 15.03 15.53
CA TYR A 181 -11.35 14.55 16.72
C TYR A 181 -11.81 15.72 17.60
N LYS A 182 -10.92 16.68 17.90
CA LYS A 182 -11.24 17.87 18.71
C LYS A 182 -12.35 18.74 18.07
N ARG A 183 -12.42 18.80 16.74
CA ARG A 183 -13.37 19.68 16.03
C ARG A 183 -14.76 19.07 15.85
N PHE A 184 -14.86 17.76 15.62
CA PHE A 184 -16.10 17.11 15.18
C PHE A 184 -16.65 16.04 16.14
N GLY A 185 -15.94 15.72 17.24
CA GLY A 185 -16.40 14.74 18.25
C GLY A 185 -16.67 13.36 17.67
N ASP A 186 -17.67 12.63 18.19
CA ASP A 186 -17.94 11.23 17.81
C ASP A 186 -18.39 11.02 16.35
N ARG A 187 -19.04 12.03 15.74
CA ARG A 187 -19.40 11.98 14.32
C ARG A 187 -18.16 12.00 13.42
N CYS A 188 -17.01 12.43 13.95
CA CYS A 188 -15.72 12.43 13.27
C CYS A 188 -15.24 11.02 12.95
N TRP A 189 -15.34 10.08 13.88
CA TRP A 189 -14.79 8.73 13.73
C TRP A 189 -15.32 8.01 12.49
N LYS A 190 -16.64 8.11 12.24
CA LYS A 190 -17.27 7.53 11.05
C LYS A 190 -16.77 8.17 9.74
N ARG A 191 -16.46 9.47 9.77
CA ARG A 191 -15.93 10.20 8.60
C ARG A 191 -14.45 9.90 8.38
N LEU A 192 -13.66 9.89 9.45
CA LEU A 192 -12.22 9.63 9.45
C LEU A 192 -11.90 8.21 8.94
N ALA A 193 -12.66 7.21 9.42
CA ALA A 193 -12.57 5.84 8.93
C ALA A 193 -12.94 5.74 7.44
N ARG A 194 -13.94 6.52 6.99
CA ARG A 194 -14.36 6.56 5.58
C ARG A 194 -13.33 7.22 4.66
N GLU A 195 -12.56 8.17 5.17
CA GLU A 195 -11.51 8.87 4.42
C GLU A 195 -10.21 8.07 4.29
N GLY A 196 -10.13 6.87 4.86
CA GLY A 196 -9.00 5.95 4.71
C GLY A 196 -7.79 6.28 5.58
N MET A 197 -7.87 7.30 6.45
CA MET A 197 -6.79 7.64 7.38
C MET A 197 -6.47 6.51 8.34
N VAL A 198 -7.49 5.81 8.85
CA VAL A 198 -7.31 4.64 9.73
C VAL A 198 -6.48 3.56 9.03
N THR A 199 -6.74 3.29 7.75
CA THR A 199 -5.96 2.30 6.98
C THR A 199 -4.51 2.75 6.79
N MET A 200 -4.25 4.04 6.62
CA MET A 200 -2.87 4.56 6.54
C MET A 200 -2.11 4.39 7.86
N VAL A 201 -2.76 4.59 9.01
CA VAL A 201 -2.16 4.30 10.31
C VAL A 201 -1.84 2.81 10.43
N PHE A 202 -2.74 1.91 10.02
CA PHE A 202 -2.47 0.48 9.99
C PHE A 202 -1.27 0.11 9.10
N VAL A 203 -1.12 0.75 7.94
CA VAL A 203 0.05 0.54 7.07
C VAL A 203 1.34 0.93 7.80
N VAL A 204 1.38 2.10 8.44
CA VAL A 204 2.57 2.56 9.16
C VAL A 204 2.89 1.67 10.37
N MET A 205 1.86 1.24 11.11
CA MET A 205 2.03 0.33 12.26
C MET A 205 2.49 -1.06 11.82
N SER A 206 1.99 -1.57 10.68
CA SER A 206 2.44 -2.84 10.09
C SER A 206 3.92 -2.77 9.73
N ASN A 207 4.31 -1.76 8.95
CA ASN A 207 5.71 -1.54 8.56
C ASN A 207 6.62 -1.42 9.79
N PHE A 208 6.21 -0.64 10.80
CA PHE A 208 6.98 -0.48 12.03
C PHE A 208 7.15 -1.80 12.79
N THR A 209 6.07 -2.56 12.94
CA THR A 209 6.11 -3.88 13.61
C THR A 209 7.03 -4.84 12.86
N CYS A 210 6.93 -4.89 11.53
CA CYS A 210 7.80 -5.71 10.69
C CYS A 210 9.28 -5.30 10.83
N MET A 211 9.60 -4.01 10.91
CA MET A 211 10.96 -3.53 11.14
C MET A 211 11.50 -3.96 12.51
N VAL A 212 10.70 -3.83 13.57
CA VAL A 212 11.09 -4.26 14.93
C VAL A 212 11.34 -5.76 14.96
N CYS A 213 10.43 -6.57 14.41
CA CYS A 213 10.62 -8.02 14.31
C CYS A 213 11.89 -8.41 13.54
N ASN A 214 12.21 -7.67 12.49
CA ASN A 214 13.40 -7.90 11.67
C ASN A 214 14.70 -7.53 12.42
N VAL A 215 14.74 -6.40 13.12
CA VAL A 215 15.92 -5.99 13.91
C VAL A 215 16.17 -6.94 15.08
N LEU A 216 15.11 -7.42 15.72
CA LEU A 216 15.19 -8.42 16.79
C LEU A 216 15.46 -9.84 16.27
N ASN A 217 15.52 -10.03 14.94
CA ASN A 217 15.70 -11.32 14.28
C ASN A 217 14.77 -12.42 14.81
N VAL A 218 13.49 -12.07 15.04
CA VAL A 218 12.51 -12.96 15.72
C VAL A 218 12.37 -14.32 15.03
N PHE A 219 12.56 -14.38 13.71
CA PHE A 219 12.38 -15.58 12.90
C PHE A 219 13.70 -16.20 12.39
N GLY A 220 14.86 -15.70 12.83
CA GLY A 220 16.16 -16.21 12.41
C GLY A 220 16.36 -16.17 10.89
N GLU A 221 16.62 -17.32 10.27
CA GLU A 221 16.78 -17.42 8.81
C GLU A 221 15.53 -17.05 8.00
N ALA A 222 14.34 -17.13 8.61
CA ALA A 222 13.09 -16.79 7.93
C ALA A 222 12.75 -15.28 7.97
N THR A 223 13.66 -14.46 8.50
CA THR A 223 13.47 -13.00 8.58
C THR A 223 13.31 -12.36 7.19
N ASP A 224 13.92 -12.92 6.14
CA ASP A 224 13.72 -12.47 4.75
C ASP A 224 12.26 -12.54 4.29
N VAL A 225 11.54 -13.56 4.76
CA VAL A 225 10.12 -13.76 4.43
C VAL A 225 9.26 -12.63 5.00
N LEU A 226 9.63 -12.07 6.15
CA LEU A 226 8.90 -10.94 6.74
C LEU A 226 8.87 -9.73 5.83
N PHE A 227 9.96 -9.44 5.10
CA PHE A 227 9.97 -8.31 4.16
C PHE A 227 9.02 -8.51 2.99
N ILE A 228 8.93 -9.74 2.47
CA ILE A 228 8.02 -10.07 1.37
C ILE A 228 6.57 -10.01 1.85
N VAL A 229 6.31 -10.51 3.06
CA VAL A 229 4.98 -10.47 3.70
C VAL A 229 4.56 -9.04 3.99
N ASP A 230 5.45 -8.21 4.54
CA ASP A 230 5.19 -6.79 4.79
C ASP A 230 4.88 -6.05 3.49
N TRP A 231 5.69 -6.26 2.45
CA TRP A 231 5.45 -5.71 1.12
C TRP A 231 4.05 -6.10 0.60
N TRP A 232 3.67 -7.36 0.74
CA TRP A 232 2.35 -7.85 0.35
C TRP A 232 1.21 -7.19 1.13
N ILE A 233 1.31 -7.13 2.46
CA ILE A 233 0.31 -6.54 3.34
C ILE A 233 0.14 -5.06 3.00
N THR A 234 1.24 -4.31 2.98
CA THR A 234 1.26 -2.87 2.72
C THR A 234 0.68 -2.55 1.34
N THR A 235 1.04 -3.30 0.31
CA THR A 235 0.50 -3.09 -1.04
C THR A 235 -1.02 -3.34 -1.08
N THR A 236 -1.49 -4.40 -0.40
CA THR A 236 -2.92 -4.74 -0.34
C THR A 236 -3.72 -3.66 0.39
N LEU A 237 -3.21 -3.18 1.53
CA LEU A 237 -3.83 -2.11 2.31
C LEU A 237 -3.87 -0.79 1.52
N LEU A 238 -2.80 -0.44 0.80
CA LEU A 238 -2.74 0.77 -0.03
C LEU A 238 -3.74 0.74 -1.19
N VAL A 239 -3.83 -0.38 -1.91
CA VAL A 239 -4.81 -0.54 -3.01
C VAL A 239 -6.23 -0.46 -2.46
N GLU A 240 -6.52 -1.14 -1.36
CA GLU A 240 -7.86 -1.13 -0.76
C GLU A 240 -8.23 0.24 -0.20
N SER A 241 -7.31 0.93 0.48
CA SER A 241 -7.55 2.29 0.97
C SER A 241 -7.87 3.26 -0.17
N THR A 242 -7.12 3.16 -1.28
CA THR A 242 -7.31 4.02 -2.45
C THR A 242 -8.62 3.71 -3.15
N ARG A 243 -8.99 2.43 -3.26
CA ARG A 243 -10.30 1.98 -3.78
C ARG A 243 -11.46 2.51 -2.94
N ARG A 244 -11.36 2.42 -1.61
CA ARG A 244 -12.38 2.91 -0.67
C ARG A 244 -12.59 4.41 -0.79
N ILE A 245 -11.51 5.19 -0.85
CA ILE A 245 -11.56 6.65 -1.02
C ILE A 245 -12.21 7.01 -2.35
N TYR A 246 -11.83 6.34 -3.43
CA TYR A 246 -12.42 6.57 -4.76
C TYR A 246 -13.93 6.28 -4.75
N SER A 247 -14.35 5.13 -4.18
CA SER A 247 -15.76 4.75 -4.11
C SER A 247 -16.60 5.72 -3.27
N SER A 248 -16.03 6.27 -2.20
CA SER A 248 -16.70 7.21 -1.30
C SER A 248 -16.93 8.57 -1.97
N ARG A 249 -15.93 9.05 -2.72
CA ARG A 249 -16.06 10.29 -3.49
C ARG A 249 -17.13 10.20 -4.57
N ARG A 250 -17.19 9.06 -5.28
CA ARG A 250 -18.21 8.83 -6.32
C ARG A 250 -19.63 8.85 -5.76
N ARG A 251 -19.84 8.23 -4.58
CA ARG A 251 -21.15 8.26 -3.92
C ARG A 251 -21.56 9.68 -3.51
N ALA A 252 -20.61 10.46 -2.95
CA ALA A 252 -20.89 11.84 -2.56
C ALA A 252 -21.33 12.71 -3.75
N THR A 253 -20.69 12.57 -4.92
CA THR A 253 -21.08 13.31 -6.12
C THR A 253 -22.47 12.92 -6.66
N THR A 254 -22.87 11.66 -6.53
CA THR A 254 -24.22 11.21 -6.95
C THR A 254 -25.30 11.78 -6.04
N THR A 255 -25.12 11.71 -4.72
CA THR A 255 -26.11 12.23 -3.75
C THR A 255 -26.34 13.73 -3.92
N THR A 256 -25.30 14.52 -4.22
CA THR A 256 -25.47 15.96 -4.48
C THR A 256 -26.28 16.21 -5.75
N ARG A 257 -26.05 15.43 -6.81
CA ARG A 257 -26.79 15.57 -8.08
C ARG A 257 -28.28 15.22 -7.92
N ASP A 258 -28.58 14.17 -7.19
CA ASP A 258 -29.97 13.76 -6.92
C ASP A 258 -30.69 14.82 -6.08
N SER A 259 -30.03 15.35 -5.05
CA SER A 259 -30.58 16.41 -4.19
C SER A 259 -30.87 17.69 -4.99
N SER A 260 -29.97 18.09 -5.90
CA SER A 260 -30.21 19.24 -6.79
C SER A 260 -31.35 18.97 -7.77
N SER A 261 -31.45 17.75 -8.32
CA SER A 261 -32.55 17.38 -9.23
C SER A 261 -33.91 17.37 -8.52
N THR A 262 -33.97 16.88 -7.28
CA THR A 262 -35.20 16.92 -6.48
C THR A 262 -35.57 18.35 -6.13
N ALA A 263 -34.61 19.19 -5.71
CA ALA A 263 -34.86 20.59 -5.39
C ALA A 263 -35.41 21.37 -6.60
N LEU A 264 -34.84 21.17 -7.80
CA LEU A 264 -35.35 21.76 -9.04
C LEU A 264 -36.78 21.29 -9.36
N ARG A 265 -37.06 19.99 -9.20
CA ARG A 265 -38.41 19.45 -9.46
C ARG A 265 -39.44 19.98 -8.46
N THR A 266 -39.05 20.20 -7.20
CA THR A 266 -39.92 20.82 -6.20
C THR A 266 -40.18 22.31 -6.50
N GLN A 267 -39.21 23.05 -7.03
CA GLN A 267 -39.44 24.43 -7.48
C GLN A 267 -40.40 24.50 -8.68
N ASP A 268 -40.25 23.60 -9.65
CA ASP A 268 -41.09 23.58 -10.86
C ASP A 268 -42.57 23.27 -10.53
N ILE A 269 -42.81 22.30 -9.63
CA ILE A 269 -44.16 21.99 -9.14
C ILE A 269 -44.76 23.17 -8.38
N ARG A 270 -43.96 23.87 -7.54
CA ARG A 270 -44.45 25.03 -6.78
C ARG A 270 -44.83 26.19 -7.70
N GLY A 271 -44.04 26.45 -8.74
CA GLY A 271 -44.38 27.46 -9.75
C GLY A 271 -45.69 27.13 -10.50
N SER A 272 -45.90 25.86 -10.83
CA SER A 272 -47.13 25.40 -11.51
C SER A 272 -48.40 25.54 -10.66
N ILE A 273 -48.30 25.36 -9.33
CA ILE A 273 -49.43 25.53 -8.41
C ILE A 273 -49.80 27.02 -8.25
N GLU A 274 -48.82 27.91 -8.08
CA GLU A 274 -49.09 29.35 -7.97
C GLU A 274 -49.77 29.91 -9.23
N GLN A 275 -49.38 29.43 -10.41
CA GLN A 275 -49.98 29.88 -11.67
C GLN A 275 -51.44 29.41 -11.85
N SER A 276 -51.83 28.30 -11.22
CA SER A 276 -53.19 27.76 -11.28
C SER A 276 -54.14 28.40 -10.26
N THR A 277 -53.64 29.17 -9.27
CA THR A 277 -54.47 29.76 -8.21
C THR A 277 -54.94 31.19 -8.52
N VAL A 278 -54.43 31.83 -9.59
CA VAL A 278 -54.69 33.25 -9.92
C VAL A 278 -55.91 33.46 -10.82
N SER A 279 -56.53 32.39 -11.35
CA SER A 279 -57.63 32.48 -12.32
C SER A 279 -58.98 32.01 -11.76
N ILE A 280 -59.32 32.41 -10.53
CA ILE A 280 -60.71 32.36 -10.05
C ILE A 280 -61.31 33.77 -10.23
N PRO A 281 -62.12 34.02 -11.27
CA PRO A 281 -62.85 35.27 -11.39
C PRO A 281 -63.85 35.37 -10.23
N ALA A 282 -63.78 36.48 -9.49
CA ALA A 282 -64.79 36.82 -8.50
C ALA A 282 -66.08 37.21 -9.23
N GLU A 283 -66.98 36.26 -9.42
CA GLU A 283 -68.39 36.54 -9.77
C GLU A 283 -69.17 36.91 -8.51
N GLY A 284 -69.79 38.09 -8.55
CA GLY A 284 -71.05 38.36 -7.88
C GLY A 284 -70.96 39.04 -6.51
N THR A 285 -71.19 40.36 -6.49
CA THR A 285 -72.36 40.94 -5.79
C THR A 285 -72.63 42.36 -6.28
#